data_AF-A0A7V0T8J6-F1
#
_entry.id   AF-A0A7V0T8J6-F1
#
_cell.length_a   1.000
_cell.length_b   1.000
_cell.length_c   1.000
_cell.angle_alpha   90.00
_cell.angle_beta   90.00
_cell.angle_gamma   90.00
#
_symmetry.space_group_name_H-M   'P 1'
#
loop_
_entity.id
_entity.type
_entity.pdbx_description
1 polymer ?
#
loop_
_entity_poly.entity_id
_entity_poly.type
_entity_poly.pdbx_seq_one_letter_code
_entity_poly.pdbx_strand_id
1 'polypeptide(L)' 'VLIHLAFSENNGVHPLRIAIYTLLIVIGFAIFDEWHQQFIPGRSMESMDFLADFTGVFLSQFFIIPLKHYFLRFFSE' A
#
# COMPACT_ATOMS: atom_id res chain seq x y z
N VAL A 1 2.30 2.87 -1.80
CA VAL A 1 2.59 3.85 -2.89
C VAL A 1 3.48 3.25 -3.97
N LEU A 2 4.72 2.85 -3.67
CA LEU A 2 5.67 2.37 -4.69
C LEU A 2 5.15 1.19 -5.51
N ILE A 3 4.54 0.19 -4.87
CA ILE A 3 3.93 -0.96 -5.56
C ILE A 3 2.87 -0.51 -6.57
N HIS A 4 1.97 0.41 -6.19
CA HIS A 4 0.96 0.96 -7.11
C HIS A 4 1.62 1.67 -8.29
N LEU A 5 2.67 2.46 -8.05
CA LEU A 5 3.39 3.16 -9.12
C LEU A 5 4.09 2.17 -10.06
N ALA A 6 4.73 1.13 -9.53
CA ALA A 6 5.38 0.09 -10.33
C ALA A 6 4.40 -0.64 -11.25
N PHE A 7 3.21 -0.97 -10.75
CA PHE A 7 2.14 -1.53 -11.59
C PHE A 7 1.55 -0.51 -12.57
N SER A 8 1.50 0.76 -12.20
CA SER A 8 0.99 1.86 -13.04
C SER A 8 1.93 2.23 -14.19
N GLU A 9 3.21 1.89 -14.13
CA GLU A 9 4.12 2.01 -15.27
C GLU A 9 3.71 1.09 -16.43
N ASN A 10 3.03 -0.01 -16.12
CA ASN A 10 2.48 -0.89 -17.13
C ASN A 10 1.08 -0.42 -17.55
N ASN A 11 1.03 0.34 -18.65
CA ASN A 11 -0.22 0.91 -19.21
C ASN A 11 -1.31 -0.12 -19.56
N GLY A 12 -1.01 -1.43 -19.55
CA GLY A 12 -1.98 -2.49 -19.84
C GLY A 12 -2.93 -2.82 -18.68
N VAL A 13 -2.70 -2.32 -17.47
CA VAL A 13 -3.48 -2.71 -16.28
C VAL A 13 -4.38 -1.58 -15.82
N HIS A 14 -5.68 -1.88 -15.68
CA HIS A 14 -6.66 -0.91 -15.19
C HIS A 14 -6.34 -0.43 -13.76
N PRO A 15 -6.44 0.88 -13.43
CA PRO A 15 -6.05 1.43 -12.12
C PRO A 15 -6.71 0.74 -10.92
N LEU A 16 -7.97 0.31 -11.05
CA LEU A 16 -8.66 -0.44 -10.00
C LEU A 16 -7.98 -1.79 -9.70
N ARG A 17 -7.51 -2.51 -10.73
CA ARG A 17 -6.79 -3.78 -10.54
C ARG A 17 -5.46 -3.55 -9.86
N ILE A 18 -4.77 -2.47 -10.22
CA ILE A 18 -3.52 -2.05 -9.58
C ILE A 18 -3.73 -1.78 -8.09
N ALA A 19 -4.82 -1.07 -7.74
CA ALA A 19 -5.18 -0.81 -6.35
C ALA A 19 -5.47 -2.10 -5.57
N ILE A 20 -6.23 -3.03 -6.17
CA ILE A 20 -6.54 -4.34 -5.56
C ILE A 20 -5.26 -5.15 -5.34
N TYR A 21 -4.40 -5.27 -6.36
CA TYR A 21 -3.12 -5.99 -6.22
C TYR A 21 -2.23 -5.36 -5.15
N THR A 22 -2.15 -4.03 -5.13
CA THR A 22 -1.39 -3.32 -4.09
C THR A 22 -1.94 -3.62 -2.69
N LEU A 23 -3.27 -3.59 -2.51
CA LEU A 23 -3.90 -3.88 -1.23
C LEU A 23 -3.61 -5.32 -0.78
N LEU A 24 -3.78 -6.30 -1.67
CA LEU A 24 -3.53 -7.71 -1.37
C LEU A 24 -2.07 -7.96 -0.99
N ILE A 25 -1.14 -7.39 -1.75
CA ILE A 25 0.29 -7.53 -1.49
C ILE A 25 0.65 -6.93 -0.13
N VAL A 26 0.24 -5.68 0.14
CA VAL A 26 0.61 -5.01 1.40
C VAL A 26 -0.03 -5.69 2.61
N ILE A 27 -1.31 -6.09 2.52
CA ILE A 27 -1.95 -6.85 3.62
C ILE A 27 -1.24 -8.19 3.83
N GLY A 28 -0.87 -8.89 2.75
CA GLY A 28 -0.09 -10.13 2.84
C GLY A 28 1.26 -9.92 3.54
N PHE A 29 1.96 -8.84 3.22
CA PHE A 29 3.20 -8.46 3.90
C PHE A 29 2.98 -8.10 5.37
N ALA A 30 1.93 -7.35 5.71
CA ALA A 30 1.62 -6.99 7.09
C ALA A 30 1.31 -8.24 7.94
N ILE A 31 0.52 -9.18 7.41
CA ILE A 31 0.27 -10.47 8.10
C ILE A 31 1.56 -11.25 8.27
N PHE A 32 2.38 -11.32 7.22
CA PHE A 32 3.65 -12.05 7.26
C PHE A 32 4.63 -11.41 8.25
N ASP A 33 4.68 -10.08 8.35
CA ASP A 33 5.55 -9.37 9.28
C ASP A 33 5.18 -9.69 10.72
N GLU A 34 3.89 -9.57 11.08
CA GLU A 34 3.40 -9.94 12.41
C GLU A 34 3.72 -11.40 12.76
N TRP A 35 3.45 -12.32 11.83
CA TRP A 35 3.80 -13.73 12.02
C TRP A 35 5.30 -13.95 12.18
N HIS A 36 6.13 -13.26 11.38
CA HIS A 36 7.58 -13.34 11.45
C HIS A 36 8.14 -12.77 12.76
N GLN A 37 7.55 -11.69 13.30
CA GLN A 37 7.96 -11.06 14.54
C GLN A 37 7.91 -12.03 15.74
N GLN A 38 7.08 -13.07 15.70
CA GLN A 38 7.02 -14.12 16.73
C GLN A 38 8.35 -14.87 16.91
N PHE A 39 9.20 -14.89 15.88
CA PHE A 39 10.49 -15.57 15.89
C PHE A 39 11.64 -14.65 16.31
N ILE A 40 11.39 -13.35 16.51
CA ILE A 40 12.40 -12.37 16.91
C ILE A 40 12.37 -12.21 18.43
N PRO A 41 13.47 -12.51 19.15
CA PRO A 41 13.54 -12.31 20.60
C PRO A 41 13.23 -10.86 20.99
N GLY A 42 12.33 -10.68 21.95
CA GLY A 42 11.94 -9.35 22.43
C GLY A 42 10.93 -8.61 21.54
N ARG A 43 10.39 -9.26 20.51
CA ARG A 43 9.22 -8.80 19.74
C ARG A 43 8.05 -9.77 19.92
N SER A 44 6.85 -9.24 19.74
CA SER A 44 5.59 -9.97 19.79
C SER A 44 4.68 -9.48 18.68
N MET A 45 3.74 -10.33 18.26
CA MET A 45 2.66 -9.86 17.38
C MET A 45 1.88 -8.72 18.05
N GLU A 46 1.74 -7.61 17.34
CA GLU A 46 0.98 -6.46 17.75
C GLU A 46 -0.09 -6.12 16.72
N SER A 47 -1.37 -6.25 17.12
CA SER A 47 -2.49 -5.92 16.23
C SER A 47 -2.51 -4.45 15.79
N MET A 48 -1.83 -3.57 16.53
CA MET A 48 -1.73 -2.15 16.20
C MET A 48 -0.76 -1.89 15.04
N ASP A 49 0.28 -2.70 14.89
CA ASP A 49 1.24 -2.59 13.79
C ASP A 49 0.57 -3.04 12.47
N PHE A 50 -0.16 -4.16 12.50
CA PHE A 50 -1.02 -4.56 11.39
C PHE A 50 -2.07 -3.49 11.01
N LEU A 51 -2.70 -2.84 12.00
CA LEU A 51 -3.65 -1.77 11.75
C LEU A 51 -2.97 -0.53 11.13
N ALA A 52 -1.75 -0.21 11.56
CA ALA A 52 -0.96 0.87 10.99
C ALA A 52 -0.64 0.59 9.51
N ASP A 53 -0.23 -0.64 9.18
CA ASP A 53 0.03 -1.03 7.78
C ASP A 53 -1.23 -0.99 6.92
N PHE A 54 -2.33 -1.53 7.44
CA PHE A 54 -3.62 -1.52 6.77
C PHE A 54 -4.12 -0.09 6.50
N THR A 55 -4.06 0.78 7.50
CA THR A 55 -4.48 2.18 7.37
C THR A 55 -3.55 2.95 6.43
N GLY A 56 -2.25 2.68 6.47
CA GLY A 56 -1.26 3.26 5.55
C GLY A 56 -1.54 2.92 4.08
N VAL A 57 -1.82 1.66 3.77
CA VAL A 57 -2.15 1.28 2.38
C VAL A 57 -3.48 1.88 1.95
N PHE A 58 -4.50 1.89 2.83
CA PHE A 58 -5.80 2.49 2.54
C PHE A 58 -5.66 3.99 2.23
N LEU A 59 -5.00 4.75 3.12
CA LEU A 59 -4.76 6.18 2.91
C LEU A 59 -3.99 6.45 1.61
N SER A 60 -3.04 5.58 1.26
CA SER A 60 -2.28 5.72 0.03
C SER A 60 -3.14 5.60 -1.23
N GLN A 61 -4.08 4.65 -1.27
CA GLN A 61 -4.94 4.40 -2.42
C GLN A 61 -6.02 5.47 -2.58
N PHE A 62 -6.63 5.93 -1.48
CA PHE A 62 -7.78 6.83 -1.53
C PHE A 62 -7.44 8.32 -1.44
N PHE A 63 -6.28 8.67 -0.89
CA PHE A 63 -5.90 10.08 -0.69
C PHE A 63 -4.61 10.45 -1.42
N ILE A 64 -3.51 9.75 -1.14
CA ILE A 64 -2.18 10.16 -1.64
C ILE A 64 -2.09 10.05 -3.18
N ILE A 65 -2.52 8.91 -3.74
CA ILE A 65 -2.45 8.69 -5.20
C ILE A 65 -3.40 9.65 -5.96
N PRO A 66 -4.68 9.82 -5.56
CA PRO A 66 -5.55 10.81 -6.19
C PRO A 66 -5.02 12.24 -6.06
N LEU A 67 -4.52 12.63 -4.89
CA LEU A 67 -3.93 13.95 -4.66
C LEU A 67 -2.73 14.18 -5.58
N LYS A 68 -1.83 13.19 -5.72
CA LYS A 68 -0.70 13.23 -6.65
C LYS A 68 -1.19 13.45 -8.09
N HIS A 69 -2.20 12.71 -8.54
CA HIS A 69 -2.75 12.86 -9.89
C HIS A 69 -3.35 14.24 -10.11
N TYR A 70 -4.12 14.75 -9.15
CA TYR A 70 -4.69 16.09 -9.19
C TYR A 70 -3.60 17.17 -9.29
N PHE A 71 -2.59 17.10 -8.43
CA PHE A 71 -1.49 18.05 -8.40
C PHE A 71 -0.69 18.05 -9.69
N LEU A 72 -0.30 16.87 -10.20
CA LEU A 72 0.46 16.78 -11.45
C LEU A 72 -0.32 17.30 -12.65
N ARG A 73 -1.63 17.08 -12.70
CA ARG A 73 -2.49 17.62 -13.75
C ARG A 73 -2.56 19.16 -13.69
N PHE A 74 -2.71 19.72 -12.49
CA PHE A 74 -2.81 21.17 -12.29
C PHE A 74 -1.56 21.94 -12.74
N PHE A 75 -0.36 21.39 -12.51
CA PHE A 75 0.90 22.02 -12.93
C PHE A 75 1.28 21.76 -14.40
N SER A 76 0.55 20.88 -15.09
CA SER A 76 0.77 20.57 -16.50
C SER A 76 -0.11 21.40 -17.45
N GLU A 77 -1.06 22.16 -16.92
CA GLU A 77 -1.86 23.17 -17.63
C GLU A 77 -1.18 24.56 -17.53
#